data_AF-A0A1J3DN86-F1
#
_entry.id   AF-A0A1J3DN86-F1
#
_cell.length_a   1.000
_cell.length_b   1.000
_cell.length_c   1.000
_cell.angle_alpha   90.00
_cell.angle_beta   90.00
_cell.angle_gamma   90.00
#
_symmetry.space_group_name_H-M   'P 1'
#
loop_
_entity.id
_entity.type
_entity.pdbx_description
1 polymer ?
#
loop_
_entity_poly.entity_id
_entity_poly.type
_entity_poly.pdbx_seq_one_letter_code
_entity_poly.pdbx_strand_id
1 'polypeptide(L)'
;KKLTVLAGVLAPLLILGSLLALFCLLRGPVTTTHKGQHEFDHSTPTTTTSVSFRKGYNKTRLFTYRELEEATKGFQDKHKLTQGKTGTIYSGNLTNGTRVIVHKVLCEN
;
A
#
# COMPACT_ATOMS: atom_id res chain seq x y z
N LYS A 1 24.18 -33.57 41.64
CA LYS A 1 23.32 -32.51 42.24
C LYS A 1 23.71 -31.09 41.78
N LYS A 2 25.00 -30.72 41.74
CA LYS A 2 25.46 -29.38 41.30
C LYS A 2 25.25 -29.07 39.80
N LEU A 3 25.22 -30.10 38.94
CA LEU A 3 25.10 -29.94 37.47
C LEU A 3 23.66 -29.66 37.00
N THR A 4 22.66 -30.16 37.74
CA THR A 4 21.23 -30.00 37.41
C THR A 4 20.74 -28.56 37.59
N VAL A 5 21.33 -27.82 38.53
CA VAL A 5 20.98 -26.42 38.79
C VAL A 5 21.47 -25.49 37.67
N LEU A 6 22.62 -25.82 37.06
CA LEU A 6 23.19 -25.03 35.97
C LEU A 6 22.37 -25.17 34.67
N ALA A 7 21.82 -26.36 34.42
CA ALA A 7 20.94 -26.60 33.27
C ALA A 7 19.63 -25.80 33.35
N GLY A 8 19.13 -25.53 34.57
CA GLY A 8 17.90 -24.77 34.79
C GLY A 8 17.98 -23.28 34.44
N VAL A 9 19.18 -22.68 34.47
CA VAL A 9 19.38 -21.26 34.12
C VAL A 9 19.80 -21.10 32.66
N LEU A 10 20.50 -22.09 32.10
CA LEU A 10 20.96 -22.06 30.71
C LEU A 10 19.79 -22.19 29.72
N ALA A 11 18.81 -23.05 30.03
CA ALA A 11 17.67 -23.28 29.13
C ALA A 11 16.82 -22.01 28.91
N PRO A 12 16.39 -21.25 29.95
CA PRO A 12 15.67 -19.99 29.76
C PRO A 12 16.45 -18.95 28.96
N LEU A 13 17.77 -18.84 29.15
CA LEU A 13 18.61 -17.89 28.41
C LEU A 13 18.68 -18.25 26.92
N LEU A 14 18.85 -19.53 26.60
CA LEU A 14 18.84 -20.00 25.21
C LEU A 14 17.46 -19.82 24.55
N ILE A 15 16.38 -20.10 25.30
CA ILE A 15 15.01 -19.91 24.82
C ILE A 15 14.75 -18.42 24.55
N LEU A 16 15.10 -17.53 25.48
CA LEU A 16 14.89 -16.09 25.32
C LEU A 16 15.71 -15.53 24.14
N GLY A 17 16.98 -15.93 24.02
CA GLY A 17 17.82 -15.55 22.89
C GLY A 17 17.26 -16.04 21.55
N SER A 18 16.77 -17.28 21.49
CA SER A 18 16.14 -17.85 20.29
C SER A 18 14.84 -17.12 19.93
N LEU A 19 14.00 -16.79 20.91
CA LEU A 19 12.77 -16.03 20.70
C LEU A 19 13.03 -14.61 20.21
N LEU A 20 14.03 -13.92 20.77
CA LEU A 20 14.45 -12.59 20.31
C LEU A 20 15.00 -12.64 18.89
N ALA A 21 15.86 -13.61 18.58
CA ALA A 21 16.38 -13.80 17.22
C ALA A 21 15.24 -14.09 16.24
N LEU A 22 14.33 -15.01 16.55
CA LEU A 22 13.17 -15.31 15.72
C LEU A 22 12.27 -14.08 15.56
N PHE A 23 12.03 -13.31 16.61
CA PHE A 23 11.25 -12.08 16.55
C PHE A 23 11.91 -11.01 15.67
N CYS A 24 13.23 -10.85 15.73
CA CYS A 24 13.99 -9.96 14.85
C CYS A 24 13.98 -10.44 13.39
N LEU A 25 13.97 -11.74 13.15
CA LEU A 25 13.85 -12.32 11.80
C LEU A 25 12.43 -12.20 11.25
N LEU A 26 11.40 -12.39 12.09
CA LEU A 26 9.99 -12.25 11.73
C LEU A 26 9.60 -10.79 11.51
N ARG A 27 10.17 -9.87 12.31
CA ARG A 27 10.13 -8.43 12.07
C ARG A 27 11.29 -8.03 11.18
N GLY A 28 11.34 -8.62 9.99
CA GLY A 28 12.32 -8.24 8.98
C GLY A 28 12.44 -6.72 8.87
N PRO A 29 13.66 -6.17 8.79
CA PRO A 29 13.86 -4.74 8.75
C PRO A 29 13.19 -4.19 7.49
N VAL A 30 12.25 -3.26 7.69
CA VAL A 30 11.74 -2.46 6.59
C VAL A 30 12.89 -1.55 6.15
N THR A 31 13.72 -2.02 5.21
CA THR A 31 14.74 -1.19 4.59
C THR A 31 14.01 -0.27 3.62
N THR A 32 13.60 0.89 4.12
CA THR A 32 13.22 2.04 3.29
C THR A 32 14.43 2.49 2.50
N THR A 33 14.63 1.88 1.33
CA THR A 33 15.48 2.41 0.25
C THR A 33 14.77 3.64 -0.31
N HIS A 34 15.19 4.82 0.15
CA HIS A 34 14.79 6.13 -0.42
C HIS A 34 16.03 6.83 -0.98
N LYS A 35 16.23 6.77 -2.31
CA LYS A 35 16.76 7.91 -3.09
C LYS A 35 16.65 7.63 -4.60
N GLY A 36 15.75 8.37 -5.23
CA GLY A 36 15.55 8.36 -6.68
C GLY A 36 14.45 9.36 -7.03
N GLN A 37 14.74 10.65 -6.86
CA GLN A 37 13.82 11.73 -7.21
C GLN A 37 14.46 12.50 -8.37
N HIS A 38 13.95 12.28 -9.58
CA HIS A 38 14.16 13.15 -10.73
C HIS A 38 12.84 13.89 -10.97
N GLU A 39 12.87 15.19 -10.71
CA GLU A 39 11.76 16.11 -10.69
C GLU A 39 11.43 16.52 -12.13
N PHE A 40 10.20 16.30 -12.59
CA PHE A 40 9.71 16.87 -13.84
C PHE A 40 8.42 17.62 -13.54
N ASP A 41 8.56 18.94 -13.37
CA ASP A 41 7.45 19.86 -13.11
C ASP A 41 6.64 20.08 -14.39
N HIS A 42 5.34 19.80 -14.32
CA HIS A 42 4.38 20.30 -15.30
C HIS A 42 3.24 21.01 -14.57
N SER A 43 3.27 22.34 -14.63
CA SER A 43 2.23 23.24 -14.18
C SER A 43 1.10 23.31 -15.22
N THR A 44 -0.12 22.97 -14.81
CA THR A 44 -1.34 23.29 -15.56
C THR A 44 -2.45 23.70 -14.59
N PRO A 45 -3.25 24.74 -14.90
CA PRO A 45 -4.14 25.39 -13.93
C PRO A 45 -5.50 24.68 -13.88
N THR A 46 -6.02 24.34 -12.69
CA THR A 46 -7.41 23.84 -12.58
C THR A 46 -8.10 24.25 -11.29
N THR A 47 -9.18 25.00 -11.52
CA THR A 47 -10.39 25.29 -10.74
C THR A 47 -10.55 24.58 -9.39
N THR A 48 -10.57 25.39 -8.34
CA THR A 48 -10.79 25.06 -6.93
C THR A 48 -12.16 24.42 -6.67
N THR A 49 -12.20 23.12 -6.33
CA THR A 49 -13.28 22.54 -5.51
C THR A 49 -12.65 21.97 -4.24
N SER A 50 -12.80 22.71 -3.15
CA SER A 50 -12.15 22.43 -1.88
C SER A 50 -12.84 21.30 -1.13
N VAL A 51 -12.21 20.13 -1.06
CA VAL A 51 -12.47 19.11 -0.02
C VAL A 51 -11.19 18.93 0.80
N SER A 52 -11.24 19.27 2.09
CA SER A 52 -10.04 19.34 2.94
C SER A 52 -9.64 17.95 3.44
N PHE A 53 -8.76 17.26 2.72
CA PHE A 53 -8.01 16.13 3.25
C PHE A 53 -6.78 16.65 4.00
N ARG A 54 -6.67 16.27 5.28
CA ARG A 54 -5.71 16.81 6.25
C ARG A 54 -4.26 16.71 5.75
N LYS A 55 -3.53 17.78 6.03
CA LYS A 55 -2.11 18.09 5.80
C LYS A 55 -1.15 16.94 6.14
N GLY A 56 -0.35 16.52 5.17
CA GLY A 56 0.82 15.64 5.36
C GLY A 56 1.30 14.99 4.06
N TYR A 57 1.99 15.75 3.21
CA TYR A 57 2.80 15.29 2.07
C TYR A 57 2.28 14.10 1.26
N ASN A 58 1.25 14.32 0.46
CA ASN A 58 1.09 13.80 -0.90
C ASN A 58 -0.08 14.54 -1.53
N LYS A 59 0.15 15.21 -2.67
CA LYS A 59 -0.89 15.93 -3.40
C LYS A 59 -1.84 14.88 -3.98
N THR A 60 -2.93 14.55 -3.28
CA THR A 60 -3.93 13.61 -3.81
C THR A 60 -4.43 14.14 -5.13
N ARG A 61 -4.12 13.42 -6.21
CA ARG A 61 -4.54 13.80 -7.55
C ARG A 61 -6.03 13.51 -7.70
N LEU A 62 -6.77 14.50 -8.19
CA LEU A 62 -8.14 14.30 -8.64
C LEU A 62 -8.10 13.71 -10.06
N PHE A 63 -8.80 12.60 -10.24
CA PHE A 63 -8.99 11.95 -11.53
C PHE A 63 -10.39 12.21 -12.03
N THR A 64 -10.53 12.49 -13.32
CA THR A 64 -11.87 12.57 -13.92
C THR A 64 -12.44 11.16 -14.12
N TYR A 65 -13.77 11.03 -14.12
CA TYR A 65 -14.40 9.73 -14.39
C TYR A 65 -13.94 9.16 -15.74
N ARG A 66 -13.91 10.01 -16.79
CA ARG A 66 -13.48 9.65 -18.13
C ARG A 66 -12.04 9.13 -18.18
N GLU A 67 -11.13 9.76 -17.43
CA GLU A 67 -9.73 9.28 -17.34
C GLU A 67 -9.66 7.86 -16.76
N LEU A 68 -10.44 7.58 -15.72
CA LEU A 68 -10.50 6.25 -15.11
C LEU A 68 -11.22 5.22 -15.99
N GLU A 69 -12.25 5.66 -16.71
CA GLU A 69 -12.95 4.85 -17.70
C GLU A 69 -12.01 4.43 -18.83
N GLU A 70 -11.30 5.38 -19.45
CA GLU A 70 -10.29 5.10 -20.47
C GLU A 70 -9.18 4.18 -19.92
N ALA A 71 -8.70 4.45 -18.71
CA ALA A 71 -7.64 3.64 -18.08
C ALA A 71 -8.04 2.18 -17.85
N THR A 72 -9.32 1.93 -17.56
CA THR A 72 -9.88 0.58 -17.32
C THR A 72 -10.53 -0.02 -18.58
N LYS A 73 -10.40 0.66 -19.73
CA LYS A 73 -11.06 0.32 -21.00
C LYS A 73 -12.58 0.21 -20.89
N GLY A 74 -13.22 1.08 -20.11
CA GLY A 74 -14.65 1.07 -19.87
C GLY A 74 -15.07 0.09 -18.78
N PHE A 75 -14.23 -0.14 -17.76
CA PHE A 75 -14.52 -1.09 -16.67
C PHE A 75 -14.85 -2.51 -17.17
N GLN A 76 -14.14 -2.98 -18.20
CA GLN A 76 -14.35 -4.31 -18.79
C GLN A 76 -13.99 -5.44 -17.82
N ASP A 77 -14.73 -6.56 -17.87
CA ASP A 77 -14.51 -7.72 -17.00
C ASP A 77 -13.10 -8.32 -17.10
N LYS A 78 -12.44 -8.21 -18.26
CA LYS A 78 -11.04 -8.64 -18.43
C LYS A 78 -10.05 -7.91 -17.52
N HIS A 79 -10.44 -6.73 -17.02
CA HIS A 79 -9.64 -5.90 -16.12
C HIS A 79 -10.12 -5.99 -14.67
N LYS A 80 -11.19 -6.74 -14.40
CA LYS A 80 -11.76 -6.93 -13.07
C LYS A 80 -10.83 -7.77 -12.20
N LEU A 81 -10.53 -7.26 -11.02
CA LEU A 81 -9.71 -7.93 -10.02
C LEU A 81 -10.58 -8.57 -8.94
N THR A 82 -11.59 -7.85 -8.47
CA THR A 82 -12.47 -8.33 -7.40
C THR A 82 -13.81 -7.64 -7.46
N GLN A 83 -14.88 -8.35 -7.10
CA GLN A 83 -16.21 -7.80 -6.87
C GLN A 83 -16.63 -8.15 -5.45
N GLY A 84 -17.17 -7.16 -4.74
CA GLY A 84 -17.71 -7.34 -3.39
C GLY A 84 -18.89 -6.41 -3.15
N LYS A 85 -19.38 -6.40 -1.91
CA LYS A 85 -20.52 -5.56 -1.50
C LYS A 85 -20.27 -4.06 -1.74
N THR A 86 -19.03 -3.60 -1.60
CA THR A 86 -18.66 -2.18 -1.75
C THR A 86 -18.51 -1.74 -3.21
N GLY A 87 -18.55 -2.66 -4.16
CA GLY A 87 -18.32 -2.37 -5.58
C GLY A 87 -17.33 -3.32 -6.25
N THR A 88 -16.74 -2.86 -7.34
CA THR A 88 -15.83 -3.67 -8.16
C THR A 88 -14.49 -2.97 -8.34
N ILE A 89 -13.41 -3.71 -8.18
CA ILE A 89 -12.04 -3.24 -8.33
C ILE A 89 -11.51 -3.68 -9.69
N TYR A 90 -10.94 -2.74 -10.44
CA TYR A 90 -10.38 -2.95 -11.77
C TYR A 90 -8.91 -2.54 -11.82
N SER A 91 -8.14 -3.23 -12.65
CA SER A 91 -6.83 -2.77 -13.09
C SER A 91 -6.97 -1.79 -14.25
N GLY A 92 -6.11 -0.78 -14.29
CA GLY A 92 -6.07 0.17 -15.39
C GLY A 92 -4.69 0.75 -15.61
N ASN A 93 -4.49 1.35 -16.78
CA ASN A 93 -3.30 2.12 -17.11
C ASN A 93 -3.74 3.52 -17.54
N LEU A 94 -3.29 4.56 -16.84
CA LEU A 94 -3.51 5.94 -17.24
C LEU A 94 -2.83 6.21 -18.59
N THR A 95 -3.21 7.30 -19.26
CA THR A 95 -2.64 7.71 -20.55
C THR A 95 -1.13 7.94 -20.51
N ASN A 96 -0.60 8.31 -19.35
CA ASN A 96 0.84 8.45 -19.11
C ASN A 96 1.56 7.11 -18.85
N GLY A 97 0.88 5.96 -19.00
CA GLY A 97 1.43 4.62 -18.75
C GLY A 97 1.45 4.19 -17.29
N THR A 98 1.02 5.05 -16.36
CA THR A 98 1.00 4.69 -14.93
C THR A 98 -0.08 3.64 -14.65
N ARG A 99 0.31 2.53 -14.05
CA ARG A 99 -0.61 1.47 -13.63
C ARG A 99 -1.37 1.90 -12.38
N VAL A 100 -2.69 1.71 -12.39
CA VAL A 100 -3.60 2.09 -11.31
C VAL A 100 -4.58 0.96 -10.98
N ILE A 101 -5.18 1.07 -9.80
CA ILE A 101 -6.27 0.22 -9.34
C ILE A 101 -7.46 1.13 -9.09
N VAL A 102 -8.58 0.87 -9.77
CA VAL A 102 -9.78 1.70 -9.70
C VAL A 102 -10.87 0.94 -8.95
N HIS A 103 -11.31 1.48 -7.81
CA HIS A 103 -12.44 0.95 -7.06
C HIS A 103 -13.72 1.68 -7.49
N LYS A 104 -14.55 1.03 -8.32
CA LYS A 104 -15.87 1.51 -8.72
C LYS A 104 -16.85 1.18 -7.60
N VAL A 105 -17.08 2.16 -6.72
CA VAL A 105 -17.95 2.02 -5.55
C VAL A 105 -19.40 1.84 -5.98
N LEU A 106 -20.09 0.88 -5.35
CA LEU A 106 -21.54 0.74 -5.44
C LEU A 106 -22.18 1.50 -4.27
N CYS A 107 -22.92 2.56 -4.57
CA CYS A 107 -23.70 3.26 -3.56
C CYS A 107 -25.09 2.61 -3.48
N GLU A 108 -25.45 2.07 -2.31
CA GLU A 108 -26.85 1.74 -1.99
C GLU A 108 -27.58 3.04 -1.64
N ASN A 109 -28.77 3.26 -2.23
CA ASN A 109 -29.59 4.46 -2.07
C ASN A 109 -30.74 4.23 -1.09
#